data_AF-A0A428NT75-F1
#
_entry.id   AF-A0A428NT75-F1
#
_cell.length_a   1.000
_cell.length_b   1.000
_cell.length_c   1.000
_cell.angle_alpha   90.00
_cell.angle_beta   90.00
_cell.angle_gamma   90.00
#
_symmetry.space_group_name_H-M   'P 1'
#
loop_
_entity.id
_entity.type
_entity.pdbx_description
1 polymer ?
#
loop_
_entity_poly.entity_id
_entity_poly.type
_entity_poly.pdbx_seq_one_letter_code
_entity_poly.pdbx_strand_id
1 'polypeptide(L)'
;MKFPGVIGGLQLGNIHKHLALHCDENLSFALRHILHVWEYITEDNPRTNAAITLHDVQCLQLRAPIASHGDRVAIGRMFDDGTLLRGIEDLDVRDRVRQRILSLQVIIPSIETFHENMKFFSIGAKILRKYLMEAPTSRKGKPTLFESLASKWNGGAVQHVECKPGEITTSSETPTQWHAYTTVFLAALRDFARLSFEHPRQDVRGETMPAFPERLQITYLAHLAIQVGFDNPKIRETLELRAGHPEVAQYKPQDGDPADWRGGIPFTKTYQQLRSQAFIPQLAQPISRERTFTPIFVIRDIMNAFFGGGMDLARNSPDNLTTLVSPAVSEVPGTTSPETDRTFQAQPEDVAMEDPGDNVPTKGPKPHKRAVSRTLGLKARRVEDAESNRAGERSNRSV
;
A
#
# COMPACT_ATOMS: atom_id res chain seq x y z
N MET A 1 23.28 10.12 6.54
CA MET A 1 22.00 9.45 6.20
C MET A 1 21.54 8.72 7.44
N LYS A 2 20.30 8.96 7.93
CA LYS A 2 19.86 8.52 9.26
C LYS A 2 19.80 6.99 9.40
N PHE A 3 19.21 6.29 8.41
CA PHE A 3 19.07 4.82 8.41
C PHE A 3 19.61 4.21 7.09
N PRO A 4 20.92 3.92 6.98
CA PRO A 4 21.50 3.43 5.74
C PRO A 4 20.92 2.08 5.29
N GLY A 5 20.70 1.12 6.22
CA GLY A 5 20.11 -0.18 5.90
C GLY A 5 18.70 -0.09 5.32
N VAL A 6 17.87 0.83 5.82
CA VAL A 6 16.47 1.00 5.38
C VAL A 6 16.40 1.61 3.98
N ILE A 7 17.27 2.58 3.69
CA ILE A 7 17.34 3.23 2.37
C ILE A 7 17.88 2.28 1.29
N GLY A 8 18.65 1.26 1.65
CA GLY A 8 19.20 0.27 0.69
C GLY A 8 18.15 -0.45 -0.16
N GLY A 9 16.88 -0.48 0.26
CA GLY A 9 15.76 -1.05 -0.51
C GLY A 9 15.14 -0.12 -1.57
N LEU A 10 15.67 1.10 -1.76
CA LEU A 10 15.08 2.11 -2.64
C LEU A 10 15.20 1.74 -4.12
N GLN A 11 14.06 1.67 -4.80
CA GLN A 11 13.97 1.42 -6.24
C GLN A 11 13.59 2.70 -6.99
N LEU A 12 14.58 3.53 -7.34
CA LEU A 12 14.35 4.82 -8.03
C LEU A 12 13.50 4.67 -9.31
N GLY A 13 13.65 3.55 -10.01
CA GLY A 13 12.89 3.24 -11.23
C GLY A 13 11.36 3.16 -11.05
N ASN A 14 10.83 3.06 -9.82
CA ASN A 14 9.39 3.05 -9.58
C ASN A 14 8.85 4.37 -8.98
N ILE A 15 9.72 5.25 -8.48
CA ILE A 15 9.31 6.48 -7.78
C ILE A 15 8.50 7.41 -8.69
N HIS A 16 8.90 7.57 -9.95
CA HIS A 16 8.17 8.41 -10.90
C HIS A 16 6.72 7.94 -11.11
N LYS A 17 6.46 6.63 -11.04
CA LYS A 17 5.11 6.07 -11.14
C LYS A 17 4.28 6.38 -9.91
N HIS A 18 4.91 6.33 -8.72
CA HIS A 18 4.27 6.66 -7.46
C HIS A 18 3.89 8.14 -7.39
N LEU A 19 4.79 9.04 -7.80
CA LEU A 19 4.53 10.48 -7.85
C LEU A 19 3.46 10.85 -8.90
N ALA A 20 3.42 10.14 -10.03
CA ALA A 20 2.38 10.34 -11.04
C ALA A 20 0.96 10.00 -10.54
N LEU A 21 0.83 9.29 -9.40
CA LEU A 21 -0.46 9.05 -8.77
C LEU A 21 -1.01 10.27 -8.04
N HIS A 22 -0.26 11.36 -7.83
CA HIS A 22 -0.69 12.58 -7.11
C HIS A 22 -1.47 12.24 -5.82
N CYS A 23 -0.86 11.46 -4.93
CA CYS A 23 -1.42 11.05 -3.62
C CYS A 23 -0.45 11.44 -2.51
N ASP A 24 0.06 12.67 -2.56
CA ASP A 24 1.27 13.09 -1.88
C ASP A 24 1.12 13.02 -0.35
N GLU A 25 -0.07 13.30 0.17
CA GLU A 25 -0.43 13.15 1.57
C GLU A 25 -0.23 11.70 2.03
N ASN A 26 -0.82 10.74 1.28
CA ASN A 26 -0.74 9.32 1.59
C ASN A 26 0.70 8.78 1.49
N LEU A 27 1.46 9.20 0.48
CA LEU A 27 2.86 8.81 0.33
C LEU A 27 3.71 9.34 1.49
N SER A 28 3.44 10.58 1.91
CA SER A 28 4.11 11.21 3.03
C SER A 28 3.82 10.47 4.35
N PHE A 29 2.56 10.06 4.59
CA PHE A 29 2.23 9.22 5.75
C PHE A 29 2.98 7.89 5.74
N ALA A 30 3.03 7.19 4.61
CA ALA A 30 3.70 5.89 4.53
C ALA A 30 5.22 5.98 4.78
N LEU A 31 5.87 7.01 4.24
CA LEU A 31 7.30 7.24 4.45
C LEU A 31 7.61 7.68 5.90
N ARG A 32 6.77 8.54 6.50
CA ARG A 32 6.89 8.88 7.93
C ARG A 32 6.65 7.66 8.81
N HIS A 33 5.72 6.78 8.45
CA HIS A 33 5.48 5.55 9.18
C HIS A 33 6.73 4.66 9.22
N ILE A 34 7.40 4.48 8.08
CA ILE A 34 8.70 3.77 8.05
C ILE A 34 9.68 4.45 9.01
N LEU A 35 9.87 5.76 8.88
CA LEU A 35 10.80 6.51 9.70
C LEU A 35 10.53 6.32 11.21
N HIS A 36 9.28 6.53 11.65
CA HIS A 36 8.90 6.42 13.06
C HIS A 36 9.09 5.02 13.62
N VAL A 37 8.84 3.96 12.84
CA VAL A 37 9.08 2.58 13.31
C VAL A 37 10.57 2.34 13.53
N TRP A 38 11.42 2.79 12.62
CA TRP A 38 12.87 2.61 12.78
C TRP A 38 13.44 3.48 13.89
N GLU A 39 12.96 4.71 14.06
CA GLU A 39 13.29 5.57 15.22
C GLU A 39 12.87 4.92 16.54
N TYR A 40 11.69 4.30 16.58
CA TYR A 40 11.26 3.53 17.75
C TYR A 40 12.21 2.37 18.02
N ILE A 41 12.49 1.52 17.02
CA ILE A 41 13.36 0.35 17.14
C ILE A 41 14.73 0.73 17.74
N THR A 42 15.31 1.84 17.30
CA THR A 42 16.68 2.24 17.63
C THR A 42 16.82 3.32 18.71
N GLU A 43 15.71 3.80 19.27
CA GLU A 43 15.68 4.97 20.17
C GLU A 43 16.21 6.24 19.52
N ASP A 44 16.17 6.29 18.20
CA ASP A 44 16.84 7.30 17.40
C ASP A 44 18.33 7.52 17.78
N ASN A 45 19.00 6.48 18.28
CA ASN A 45 20.40 6.58 18.64
C ASN A 45 21.28 6.52 17.37
N PRO A 46 22.10 7.55 17.06
CA PRO A 46 22.84 7.60 15.80
C PRO A 46 23.78 6.42 15.53
N ARG A 47 24.41 5.87 16.58
CA ARG A 47 25.29 4.69 16.45
C ARG A 47 24.48 3.44 16.14
N THR A 48 23.36 3.26 16.84
CA THR A 48 22.43 2.15 16.61
C THR A 48 21.82 2.23 15.22
N ASN A 49 21.38 3.41 14.79
CA ASN A 49 20.85 3.65 13.44
C ASN A 49 21.85 3.26 12.35
N ALA A 50 23.12 3.64 12.52
CA ALA A 50 24.20 3.34 11.58
C ALA A 50 24.60 1.85 11.57
N ALA A 51 24.40 1.13 12.68
CA ALA A 51 24.70 -0.29 12.80
C ALA A 51 23.65 -1.19 12.11
N ILE A 52 22.46 -0.67 11.79
CA ILE A 52 21.44 -1.42 11.05
C ILE A 52 21.87 -1.59 9.60
N THR A 53 22.08 -2.84 9.20
CA THR A 53 22.43 -3.22 7.84
C THR A 53 21.20 -3.46 6.97
N LEU A 54 21.38 -3.49 5.65
CA LEU A 54 20.31 -3.90 4.73
C LEU A 54 19.85 -5.34 4.99
N HIS A 55 20.77 -6.23 5.37
CA HIS A 55 20.44 -7.61 5.71
C HIS A 55 19.51 -7.69 6.92
N ASP A 56 19.77 -6.90 7.97
CA ASP A 56 18.89 -6.83 9.15
C ASP A 56 17.47 -6.39 8.76
N VAL A 57 17.36 -5.38 7.89
CA VAL A 57 16.07 -4.91 7.37
C VAL A 57 15.37 -6.01 6.58
N GLN A 58 16.07 -6.72 5.70
CA GLN A 58 15.51 -7.83 4.91
C GLN A 58 15.04 -9.00 5.79
N CYS A 59 15.75 -9.30 6.86
CA CYS A 59 15.34 -10.31 7.84
C CYS A 59 14.08 -9.90 8.62
N LEU A 60 13.87 -8.60 8.85
CA LEU A 60 12.77 -8.08 9.67
C LEU A 60 11.52 -7.70 8.88
N GLN A 61 11.68 -7.16 7.67
CA GLN A 61 10.57 -6.60 6.91
C GLN A 61 9.45 -7.63 6.66
N LEU A 62 8.20 -7.16 6.59
CA LEU A 62 6.99 -8.00 6.42
C LEU A 62 6.65 -8.94 7.59
N ARG A 63 7.43 -8.94 8.68
CA ARG A 63 7.11 -9.69 9.90
C ARG A 63 6.18 -8.91 10.81
N ALA A 64 5.34 -9.61 11.56
CA ALA A 64 4.38 -9.02 12.50
C ALA A 64 4.59 -9.58 13.92
N PRO A 65 5.55 -9.04 14.70
CA PRO A 65 6.03 -9.68 15.93
C PRO A 65 4.95 -9.87 17.00
N ILE A 66 4.00 -8.93 17.10
CA ILE A 66 2.90 -9.06 18.06
C ILE A 66 1.80 -10.03 17.62
N ALA A 67 1.53 -10.12 16.31
CA ALA A 67 0.37 -10.79 15.74
C ALA A 67 0.69 -12.18 15.17
N SER A 68 1.98 -12.50 14.99
CA SER A 68 2.46 -13.77 14.44
C SER A 68 3.44 -14.42 15.42
N HIS A 69 3.00 -15.49 16.08
CA HIS A 69 3.87 -16.28 16.96
C HIS A 69 5.09 -16.80 16.20
N GLY A 70 4.90 -17.25 14.94
CA GLY A 70 5.98 -17.71 14.08
C GLY A 70 7.04 -16.63 13.86
N ASP A 71 6.64 -15.39 13.59
CA ASP A 71 7.58 -14.27 13.43
C ASP A 71 8.31 -13.95 14.71
N ARG A 72 7.59 -13.91 15.84
CA ARG A 72 8.20 -13.66 17.14
C ARG A 72 9.30 -14.66 17.45
N VAL A 73 9.03 -15.96 17.23
CA VAL A 73 10.01 -17.03 17.44
C VAL A 73 11.17 -16.92 16.46
N ALA A 74 10.91 -16.67 15.17
CA ALA A 74 11.96 -16.51 14.17
C ALA A 74 12.88 -15.34 14.50
N ILE A 75 12.32 -14.18 14.85
CA ILE A 75 13.09 -13.00 15.24
C ILE A 75 13.92 -13.31 16.49
N GLY A 76 13.32 -13.94 17.51
CA GLY A 76 14.06 -14.35 18.71
C GLY A 76 15.28 -15.20 18.38
N ARG A 77 15.11 -16.23 17.55
CA ARG A 77 16.21 -17.11 17.10
C ARG A 77 17.30 -16.35 16.35
N MET A 78 16.94 -15.46 15.42
CA MET A 78 17.90 -14.66 14.67
C MET A 78 18.70 -13.69 15.56
N PHE A 79 18.15 -13.29 16.71
CA PHE A 79 18.92 -12.56 17.72
C PHE A 79 19.89 -13.48 18.48
N ASP A 80 19.43 -14.67 18.88
CA ASP A 80 20.18 -15.64 19.68
C ASP A 80 21.37 -16.23 18.90
N ASP A 81 21.21 -16.48 17.60
CA ASP A 81 22.26 -17.04 16.74
C ASP A 81 23.22 -16.00 16.15
N GLY A 82 22.99 -14.71 16.42
CA GLY A 82 23.84 -13.62 15.94
C GLY A 82 23.59 -13.17 14.49
N THR A 83 22.57 -13.71 13.81
CA THR A 83 22.21 -13.35 12.43
C THR A 83 21.73 -11.90 12.32
N LEU A 84 21.02 -11.42 13.33
CA LEU A 84 20.40 -10.10 13.35
C LEU A 84 21.20 -9.11 14.19
N LEU A 85 21.37 -7.89 13.68
CA LEU A 85 21.96 -6.72 14.34
C LEU A 85 23.34 -6.99 14.95
N ARG A 86 24.17 -7.77 14.25
CA ARG A 86 25.55 -8.07 14.64
C ARG A 86 26.43 -6.83 14.83
N GLY A 87 26.11 -5.73 14.16
CA GLY A 87 26.82 -4.45 14.29
C GLY A 87 26.62 -3.75 15.65
N ILE A 88 25.67 -4.21 16.48
CA ILE A 88 25.46 -3.69 17.84
C ILE A 88 26.23 -4.61 18.81
N GLU A 89 27.40 -4.17 19.23
CA GLU A 89 28.29 -4.92 20.14
C GLU A 89 27.87 -4.82 21.62
N ASP A 90 27.24 -3.70 22.00
CA ASP A 90 26.69 -3.50 23.34
C ASP A 90 25.46 -4.39 23.53
N LEU A 91 25.60 -5.40 24.42
CA LEU A 91 24.56 -6.40 24.67
C LEU A 91 23.30 -5.79 25.29
N ASP A 92 23.43 -4.77 26.15
CA ASP A 92 22.27 -4.10 26.75
C ASP A 92 21.49 -3.31 25.70
N VAL A 93 22.19 -2.62 24.79
CA VAL A 93 21.55 -1.95 23.64
C VAL A 93 20.87 -2.97 22.73
N ARG A 94 21.56 -4.08 22.42
CA ARG A 94 21.04 -5.14 21.55
C ARG A 94 19.76 -5.77 22.13
N ASP A 95 19.73 -6.02 23.43
CA ASP A 95 18.55 -6.54 24.12
C ASP A 95 17.39 -5.54 24.15
N ARG A 96 17.66 -4.24 24.34
CA ARG A 96 16.62 -3.21 24.22
C ARG A 96 16.02 -3.15 22.81
N VAL A 97 16.86 -3.19 21.76
CA VAL A 97 16.38 -3.22 20.37
C VAL A 97 15.56 -4.48 20.11
N ARG A 98 16.00 -5.65 20.61
CA ARG A 98 15.25 -6.90 20.55
C ARG A 98 13.87 -6.76 21.16
N GLN A 99 13.78 -6.24 22.38
CA GLN A 99 12.50 -6.06 23.08
C GLN A 99 11.56 -5.12 22.32
N ARG A 100 12.08 -4.04 21.73
CA ARG A 100 11.29 -3.12 20.91
C ARG A 100 10.79 -3.75 19.62
N ILE A 101 11.63 -4.48 18.90
CA ILE A 101 11.19 -5.19 17.70
C ILE A 101 10.06 -6.16 18.06
N LEU A 102 10.22 -6.93 19.14
CA LEU A 102 9.22 -7.91 19.57
C LEU A 102 7.93 -7.28 20.14
N SER A 103 7.95 -6.00 20.51
CA SER A 103 6.79 -5.26 21.02
C SER A 103 5.97 -4.56 19.93
N LEU A 104 6.51 -4.46 18.70
CA LEU A 104 5.88 -3.73 17.59
C LEU A 104 4.47 -4.25 17.28
N GLN A 105 3.51 -3.33 17.27
CA GLN A 105 2.12 -3.60 16.94
C GLN A 105 1.80 -3.57 15.45
N VAL A 106 2.84 -3.48 14.63
CA VAL A 106 2.76 -3.21 13.19
C VAL A 106 3.51 -4.29 12.43
N ILE A 107 3.29 -4.38 11.13
CA ILE A 107 4.20 -5.11 10.24
C ILE A 107 5.47 -4.27 10.13
N ILE A 108 6.64 -4.86 10.35
CA ILE A 108 7.90 -4.12 10.29
C ILE A 108 8.07 -3.58 8.86
N PRO A 109 8.08 -2.24 8.67
CA PRO A 109 8.05 -1.66 7.34
C PRO A 109 9.47 -1.39 6.85
N SER A 110 9.64 -1.35 5.53
CA SER A 110 10.86 -0.96 4.85
C SER A 110 10.51 -0.22 3.55
N ILE A 111 11.50 0.32 2.86
CA ILE A 111 11.28 0.91 1.53
C ILE A 111 10.78 -0.15 0.54
N GLU A 112 11.20 -1.41 0.68
CA GLU A 112 10.71 -2.52 -0.14
C GLU A 112 9.24 -2.81 0.17
N THR A 113 8.83 -2.85 1.44
CA THR A 113 7.41 -3.04 1.78
C THR A 113 6.53 -1.89 1.31
N PHE A 114 7.05 -0.66 1.34
CA PHE A 114 6.38 0.50 0.73
C PHE A 114 6.17 0.30 -0.77
N HIS A 115 7.19 -0.13 -1.52
CA HIS A 115 7.05 -0.42 -2.94
C HIS A 115 6.06 -1.54 -3.22
N GLU A 116 6.05 -2.60 -2.40
CA GLU A 116 5.09 -3.70 -2.55
C GLU A 116 3.66 -3.23 -2.27
N ASN A 117 3.43 -2.52 -1.16
CA ASN A 117 2.13 -1.97 -0.79
C ASN A 117 1.64 -0.91 -1.78
N MET A 118 2.55 -0.14 -2.39
CA MET A 118 2.21 0.81 -3.45
C MET A 118 1.56 0.15 -4.66
N LYS A 119 1.91 -1.11 -4.98
CA LYS A 119 1.26 -1.84 -6.09
C LYS A 119 -0.25 -1.95 -5.83
N PHE A 120 -0.63 -2.31 -4.61
CA PHE A 120 -2.03 -2.43 -4.20
C PHE A 120 -2.70 -1.07 -4.03
N PHE A 121 -2.06 -0.14 -3.30
CA PHE A 121 -2.55 1.22 -3.09
C PHE A 121 -2.87 1.93 -4.42
N SER A 122 -2.00 1.78 -5.42
CA SER A 122 -2.18 2.42 -6.74
C SER A 122 -3.47 1.99 -7.44
N ILE A 123 -3.98 0.78 -7.16
CA ILE A 123 -5.23 0.28 -7.75
C ILE A 123 -6.40 1.09 -7.20
N GLY A 124 -6.46 1.28 -5.88
CA GLY A 124 -7.48 2.11 -5.23
C GLY A 124 -7.48 3.53 -5.77
N ALA A 125 -6.30 4.16 -5.84
CA ALA A 125 -6.15 5.51 -6.38
C ALA A 125 -6.66 5.62 -7.84
N LYS A 126 -6.31 4.66 -8.71
CA LYS A 126 -6.78 4.62 -10.10
C LYS A 126 -8.29 4.42 -10.20
N ILE A 127 -8.88 3.59 -9.33
CA ILE A 127 -10.34 3.37 -9.26
C ILE A 127 -11.05 4.68 -8.89
N LEU A 128 -10.61 5.36 -7.83
CA LEU A 128 -11.23 6.63 -7.42
C LEU A 128 -11.12 7.69 -8.53
N ARG A 129 -9.94 7.81 -9.16
CA ARG A 129 -9.75 8.71 -10.32
C ARG A 129 -10.71 8.41 -11.47
N LYS A 130 -10.96 7.13 -11.73
CA LYS A 130 -11.80 6.71 -12.86
C LYS A 130 -13.27 6.97 -12.63
N TYR A 131 -13.77 6.71 -11.41
CA TYR A 131 -15.22 6.69 -11.15
C TYR A 131 -15.72 7.87 -10.33
N LEU A 132 -14.87 8.48 -9.49
CA LEU A 132 -15.30 9.56 -8.58
C LEU A 132 -14.76 10.94 -8.96
N MET A 133 -13.80 11.03 -9.88
CA MET A 133 -13.22 12.31 -10.29
C MET A 133 -13.68 12.75 -11.67
N GLU A 134 -13.91 14.05 -11.79
CA GLU A 134 -14.08 14.73 -13.06
C GLU A 134 -12.75 14.81 -13.81
N ALA A 135 -12.80 14.88 -15.15
CA ALA A 135 -11.60 15.08 -15.95
C ALA A 135 -10.94 16.42 -15.58
N PRO A 136 -9.60 16.50 -15.48
CA PRO A 136 -8.92 17.74 -15.12
C PRO A 136 -9.26 18.85 -16.11
N THR A 137 -9.72 20.00 -15.61
CA THR A 137 -10.05 21.17 -16.44
C THR A 137 -8.80 22.00 -16.80
N SER A 138 -7.65 21.79 -16.14
CA SER A 138 -6.39 22.51 -16.39
C SER A 138 -5.15 21.62 -16.26
N ARG A 139 -4.08 21.98 -16.99
CA ARG A 139 -2.76 21.30 -16.98
C ARG A 139 -1.78 21.87 -15.96
N LYS A 140 -2.03 23.06 -15.38
CA LYS A 140 -1.14 23.69 -14.40
C LYS A 140 -1.58 23.38 -12.97
N GLY A 141 -0.66 22.86 -12.15
CA GLY A 141 -0.89 22.56 -10.74
C GLY A 141 -2.00 21.54 -10.51
N LYS A 142 -1.79 20.28 -10.92
CA LYS A 142 -2.79 19.22 -10.71
C LYS A 142 -2.95 18.99 -9.20
N PRO A 143 -4.15 19.21 -8.62
CA PRO A 143 -4.39 18.90 -7.22
C PRO A 143 -4.19 17.41 -6.95
N THR A 144 -3.91 17.07 -5.70
CA THR A 144 -3.84 15.68 -5.26
C THR A 144 -5.20 14.98 -5.42
N LEU A 145 -5.20 13.65 -5.34
CA LEU A 145 -6.42 12.85 -5.30
C LEU A 145 -7.35 13.32 -4.17
N PHE A 146 -6.76 13.54 -2.99
CA PHE A 146 -7.49 13.99 -1.81
C PHE A 146 -8.06 15.40 -2.02
N GLU A 147 -7.24 16.38 -2.39
CA GLU A 147 -7.68 17.76 -2.63
C GLU A 147 -8.82 17.83 -3.66
N SER A 148 -8.72 17.05 -4.73
CA SER A 148 -9.74 17.01 -5.77
C SER A 148 -11.10 16.56 -5.23
N LEU A 149 -11.13 15.48 -4.44
CA LEU A 149 -12.37 14.96 -3.85
C LEU A 149 -12.86 15.84 -2.69
N ALA A 150 -11.95 16.32 -1.84
CA ALA A 150 -12.26 17.19 -0.71
C ALA A 150 -12.94 18.49 -1.16
N SER A 151 -12.54 19.05 -2.32
CA SER A 151 -13.20 20.23 -2.90
C SER A 151 -14.68 20.02 -3.28
N LYS A 152 -15.11 18.76 -3.40
CA LYS A 152 -16.48 18.33 -3.73
C LYS A 152 -17.18 17.69 -2.54
N TRP A 153 -16.62 17.83 -1.33
CA TRP A 153 -17.23 17.33 -0.12
C TRP A 153 -18.18 18.37 0.47
N ASN A 154 -19.42 17.98 0.71
CA ASN A 154 -20.48 18.89 1.16
C ASN A 154 -20.64 18.99 2.68
N GLY A 155 -19.84 18.25 3.46
CA GLY A 155 -19.88 18.30 4.93
C GLY A 155 -21.24 17.87 5.49
N GLY A 156 -21.46 16.56 5.60
CA GLY A 156 -22.66 16.03 6.24
C GLY A 156 -22.74 16.41 7.73
N ALA A 157 -23.96 16.43 8.30
CA ALA A 157 -24.17 16.69 9.73
C ALA A 157 -23.73 15.52 10.63
N VAL A 158 -23.60 14.31 10.08
CA VAL A 158 -23.24 13.08 10.78
C VAL A 158 -22.23 12.27 9.97
N GLN A 159 -21.39 11.49 10.66
CA GLN A 159 -20.34 10.72 9.99
C GLN A 159 -20.93 9.38 9.56
N HIS A 160 -20.96 9.13 8.26
CA HIS A 160 -21.41 7.85 7.72
C HIS A 160 -20.26 6.85 7.70
N VAL A 161 -20.48 5.68 8.29
CA VAL A 161 -19.49 4.60 8.39
C VAL A 161 -20.09 3.32 7.82
N GLU A 162 -19.43 2.79 6.80
CA GLU A 162 -19.75 1.47 6.26
C GLU A 162 -19.27 0.39 7.24
N CYS A 163 -20.17 -0.45 7.74
CA CYS A 163 -19.85 -1.52 8.68
C CYS A 163 -19.80 -2.90 8.01
N LYS A 164 -20.59 -3.10 6.97
CA LYS A 164 -20.71 -4.34 6.17
C LYS A 164 -21.15 -3.97 4.75
N PRO A 165 -21.10 -4.89 3.75
CA PRO A 165 -21.50 -4.56 2.39
C PRO A 165 -22.93 -4.00 2.35
N GLY A 166 -23.08 -2.75 1.91
CA GLY A 166 -24.38 -2.08 1.83
C GLY A 166 -24.99 -1.61 3.15
N GLU A 167 -24.35 -1.89 4.30
CA GLU A 167 -24.82 -1.44 5.61
C GLU A 167 -23.99 -0.25 6.09
N ILE A 168 -24.63 0.91 6.16
CA ILE A 168 -24.03 2.16 6.64
C ILE A 168 -24.73 2.60 7.92
N THR A 169 -23.94 2.91 8.92
CA THR A 169 -24.36 3.46 10.20
C THR A 169 -23.87 4.90 10.36
N THR A 170 -24.50 5.66 11.23
CA THR A 170 -24.07 7.01 11.60
C THR A 170 -23.26 6.97 12.89
N SER A 171 -22.14 7.68 12.93
CA SER A 171 -21.35 7.95 14.14
C SER A 171 -21.63 9.37 14.64
N SER A 172 -21.53 9.55 15.96
CA SER A 172 -21.59 10.87 16.63
C SER A 172 -20.29 11.66 16.52
N GLU A 173 -19.23 11.07 15.97
CA GLU A 173 -17.98 11.75 15.69
C GLU A 173 -18.15 12.84 14.63
N THR A 174 -17.34 13.89 14.73
CA THR A 174 -17.31 14.97 13.75
C THR A 174 -16.90 14.43 12.38
N PRO A 175 -17.75 14.58 11.35
CA PRO A 175 -17.43 14.13 10.00
C PRO A 175 -16.20 14.86 9.47
N THR A 176 -15.27 14.12 8.87
CA THR A 176 -14.11 14.71 8.21
C THR A 176 -13.99 14.25 6.76
N GLN A 177 -13.50 15.15 5.91
CA GLN A 177 -13.14 14.84 4.52
C GLN A 177 -12.17 13.66 4.43
N TRP A 178 -11.21 13.60 5.37
CA TRP A 178 -10.22 12.54 5.41
C TRP A 178 -10.82 11.18 5.73
N HIS A 179 -11.76 11.12 6.68
CA HIS A 179 -12.49 9.88 6.98
C HIS A 179 -13.35 9.43 5.80
N ALA A 180 -14.08 10.35 5.17
CA ALA A 180 -14.87 10.07 3.96
C ALA A 180 -13.97 9.53 2.84
N TYR A 181 -12.82 10.17 2.59
CA TYR A 181 -11.83 9.74 1.61
C TYR A 181 -11.28 8.34 1.91
N THR A 182 -10.90 8.10 3.17
CA THR A 182 -10.41 6.79 3.65
C THR A 182 -11.46 5.69 3.42
N THR A 183 -12.74 6.00 3.67
CA THR A 183 -13.86 5.07 3.50
C THR A 183 -14.01 4.63 2.05
N VAL A 184 -14.10 5.58 1.11
CA VAL A 184 -14.23 5.24 -0.32
C VAL A 184 -12.97 4.58 -0.88
N PHE A 185 -11.79 4.93 -0.36
CA PHE A 185 -10.53 4.31 -0.78
C PHE A 185 -10.45 2.85 -0.32
N LEU A 186 -10.82 2.57 0.93
CA LEU A 186 -10.88 1.20 1.45
C LEU A 186 -11.90 0.36 0.66
N ALA A 187 -13.08 0.92 0.34
CA ALA A 187 -14.06 0.24 -0.50
C ALA A 187 -13.49 -0.06 -1.91
N ALA A 188 -12.77 0.88 -2.52
CA ALA A 188 -12.12 0.68 -3.82
C ALA A 188 -11.06 -0.42 -3.78
N LEU A 189 -10.22 -0.47 -2.74
CA LEU A 189 -9.24 -1.55 -2.55
C LEU A 189 -9.92 -2.89 -2.27
N ARG A 190 -10.99 -2.88 -1.48
CA ARG A 190 -11.74 -4.08 -1.11
C ARG A 190 -12.40 -4.73 -2.31
N ASP A 191 -12.97 -3.94 -3.23
CA ASP A 191 -13.66 -4.43 -4.43
C ASP A 191 -12.83 -4.33 -5.72
N PHE A 192 -11.50 -4.16 -5.63
CA PHE A 192 -10.68 -3.77 -6.78
C PHE A 192 -10.81 -4.66 -8.02
N ALA A 193 -10.90 -5.99 -7.87
CA ALA A 193 -11.04 -6.92 -8.99
C ALA A 193 -12.41 -6.84 -9.68
N ARG A 194 -13.41 -6.26 -9.01
CA ARG A 194 -14.73 -5.95 -9.57
C ARG A 194 -14.88 -4.49 -9.99
N LEU A 195 -13.84 -3.67 -9.82
CA LEU A 195 -13.83 -2.24 -10.19
C LEU A 195 -12.78 -1.95 -11.28
N SER A 196 -11.88 -2.89 -11.55
CA SER A 196 -10.75 -2.75 -12.47
C SER A 196 -10.47 -4.06 -13.21
N PHE A 197 -9.44 -4.06 -14.05
CA PHE A 197 -8.91 -5.26 -14.71
C PHE A 197 -7.69 -5.83 -13.97
N GLU A 198 -7.44 -5.36 -12.74
CA GLU A 198 -6.33 -5.86 -11.92
C GLU A 198 -6.77 -7.11 -11.18
N HIS A 199 -5.98 -8.18 -11.27
CA HIS A 199 -6.32 -9.48 -10.71
C HIS A 199 -5.71 -9.66 -9.30
N PRO A 200 -6.43 -10.30 -8.37
CA PRO A 200 -5.79 -10.88 -7.19
C PRO A 200 -4.69 -11.85 -7.59
N ARG A 201 -3.72 -12.04 -6.69
CA ARG A 201 -2.67 -13.05 -6.88
C ARG A 201 -3.29 -14.45 -6.82
N GLN A 202 -2.66 -15.38 -7.51
CA GLN A 202 -3.10 -16.78 -7.52
C GLN A 202 -2.65 -17.48 -6.24
N ASP A 203 -3.60 -18.07 -5.50
CA ASP A 203 -3.26 -18.99 -4.39
C ASP A 203 -2.64 -20.28 -4.95
N VAL A 204 -3.28 -20.84 -5.97
CA VAL A 204 -2.80 -22.02 -6.71
C VAL A 204 -2.37 -21.59 -8.11
N ARG A 205 -1.18 -22.04 -8.54
CA ARG A 205 -0.65 -21.68 -9.86
C ARG A 205 -1.63 -22.07 -10.97
N GLY A 206 -1.98 -21.10 -11.82
CA GLY A 206 -2.92 -21.29 -12.94
C GLY A 206 -4.37 -21.01 -12.58
N GLU A 207 -4.69 -20.81 -11.31
CA GLU A 207 -6.01 -20.41 -10.84
C GLU A 207 -6.13 -18.88 -10.84
N THR A 208 -6.61 -18.30 -11.94
CA THR A 208 -6.86 -16.84 -12.03
C THR A 208 -8.33 -16.54 -11.79
N MET A 209 -8.61 -15.74 -10.75
CA MET A 209 -9.93 -15.11 -10.62
C MET A 209 -10.12 -14.05 -11.72
N PRO A 210 -11.23 -14.07 -12.47
CA PRO A 210 -11.56 -13.01 -13.43
C PRO A 210 -11.65 -11.64 -12.75
N ALA A 211 -11.05 -10.62 -13.38
CA ALA A 211 -11.14 -9.23 -12.94
C ALA A 211 -11.66 -8.36 -14.08
N PHE A 212 -12.74 -7.64 -13.81
CA PHE A 212 -13.33 -6.68 -14.73
C PHE A 212 -14.25 -5.74 -13.95
N PRO A 213 -14.44 -4.50 -14.41
CA PRO A 213 -15.38 -3.58 -13.79
C PRO A 213 -16.82 -4.07 -13.89
N GLU A 214 -17.46 -4.29 -12.75
CA GLU A 214 -18.87 -4.66 -12.61
C GLU A 214 -19.69 -3.41 -12.30
N ARG A 215 -20.79 -3.22 -13.02
CA ARG A 215 -21.65 -2.05 -12.85
C ARG A 215 -22.22 -1.95 -11.43
N LEU A 216 -22.66 -3.06 -10.83
CA LEU A 216 -23.21 -3.05 -9.48
C LEU A 216 -22.19 -2.48 -8.48
N GLN A 217 -20.92 -2.84 -8.61
CA GLN A 217 -19.84 -2.40 -7.73
C GLN A 217 -19.42 -0.96 -8.01
N ILE A 218 -19.47 -0.52 -9.27
CA ILE A 218 -19.26 0.88 -9.64
C ILE A 218 -20.38 1.75 -9.04
N THR A 219 -21.64 1.37 -9.24
CA THR A 219 -22.81 2.06 -8.68
C THR A 219 -22.79 2.05 -7.16
N TYR A 220 -22.37 0.94 -6.56
CA TYR A 220 -22.16 0.83 -5.11
C TYR A 220 -21.16 1.86 -4.60
N LEU A 221 -19.98 1.94 -5.22
CA LEU A 221 -18.95 2.91 -4.85
C LEU A 221 -19.44 4.35 -5.00
N ALA A 222 -20.21 4.65 -6.04
CA ALA A 222 -20.81 5.96 -6.26
C ALA A 222 -21.86 6.32 -5.19
N HIS A 223 -22.71 5.37 -4.79
CA HIS A 223 -23.64 5.55 -3.67
C HIS A 223 -22.91 5.81 -2.36
N LEU A 224 -21.89 5.01 -2.06
CA LEU A 224 -21.06 5.20 -0.88
C LEU A 224 -20.42 6.58 -0.86
N ALA A 225 -19.91 7.05 -2.02
CA ALA A 225 -19.31 8.38 -2.14
C ALA A 225 -20.31 9.50 -1.79
N ILE A 226 -21.54 9.46 -2.32
CA ILE A 226 -22.61 10.40 -1.95
C ILE A 226 -22.92 10.34 -0.46
N GLN A 227 -23.02 9.13 0.10
CA GLN A 227 -23.36 8.92 1.50
C GLN A 227 -22.30 9.48 2.46
N VAL A 228 -21.01 9.40 2.10
CA VAL A 228 -19.93 10.00 2.90
C VAL A 228 -19.70 11.48 2.59
N GLY A 229 -20.50 12.08 1.70
CA GLY A 229 -20.56 13.52 1.43
C GLY A 229 -19.83 13.98 0.17
N PHE A 230 -19.30 13.10 -0.68
CA PHE A 230 -18.72 13.49 -1.97
C PHE A 230 -19.79 13.55 -3.05
N ASP A 231 -19.96 14.73 -3.65
CA ASP A 231 -20.97 14.95 -4.67
C ASP A 231 -20.43 15.80 -5.82
N ASN A 232 -20.41 15.21 -7.01
CA ASN A 232 -20.00 15.88 -8.24
C ASN A 232 -20.73 15.28 -9.47
N PRO A 233 -20.70 15.97 -10.63
CA PRO A 233 -21.36 15.49 -11.84
C PRO A 233 -20.97 14.08 -12.27
N LYS A 234 -19.70 13.66 -12.09
CA LYS A 234 -19.24 12.31 -12.46
C LYS A 234 -19.89 11.23 -11.60
N ILE A 235 -20.00 11.49 -10.29
CA ILE A 235 -20.65 10.57 -9.35
C ILE A 235 -22.14 10.45 -9.71
N ARG A 236 -22.82 11.58 -9.96
CA ARG A 236 -24.24 11.60 -10.35
C ARG A 236 -24.50 10.89 -11.68
N GLU A 237 -23.69 11.17 -12.71
CA GLU A 237 -23.74 10.47 -14.01
C GLU A 237 -23.62 8.95 -13.82
N THR A 238 -22.70 8.52 -12.95
CA THR A 238 -22.47 7.10 -12.67
C THR A 238 -23.71 6.40 -12.08
N LEU A 239 -24.50 7.12 -11.27
CA LEU A 239 -25.74 6.62 -10.67
C LEU A 239 -26.91 6.55 -11.68
N GLU A 240 -26.94 7.42 -12.68
CA GLU A 240 -28.03 7.48 -13.67
C GLU A 240 -27.96 6.40 -14.74
N LEU A 241 -26.79 5.79 -14.94
CA LEU A 241 -26.60 4.77 -15.95
C LEU A 241 -27.42 3.49 -15.65
N ARG A 242 -28.37 3.12 -16.53
CA ARG A 242 -29.37 2.06 -16.27
C ARG A 242 -29.09 0.64 -16.80
N ALA A 243 -27.98 0.33 -17.48
CA ALA A 243 -27.81 -0.98 -18.13
C ALA A 243 -26.39 -1.56 -18.19
N GLY A 244 -26.29 -2.91 -18.14
CA GLY A 244 -25.48 -3.62 -19.14
C GLY A 244 -24.35 -4.58 -18.74
N HIS A 245 -24.37 -5.28 -17.60
CA HIS A 245 -23.40 -6.37 -17.37
C HIS A 245 -24.04 -7.60 -16.72
N PRO A 246 -23.61 -8.82 -17.11
CA PRO A 246 -24.09 -10.04 -16.48
C PRO A 246 -23.72 -10.05 -15.00
N GLU A 247 -24.64 -10.48 -14.16
CA GLU A 247 -24.36 -10.82 -12.78
C GLU A 247 -23.37 -12.00 -12.79
N VAL A 248 -22.12 -11.73 -12.40
CA VAL A 248 -21.12 -12.79 -12.39
C VAL A 248 -21.17 -13.48 -11.05
N ALA A 249 -21.48 -14.78 -11.11
CA ALA A 249 -21.51 -15.65 -9.96
C ALA A 249 -20.26 -15.45 -9.08
N GLN A 250 -20.45 -15.56 -7.77
CA GLN A 250 -19.35 -15.51 -6.82
C GLN A 250 -18.30 -16.54 -7.22
N TYR A 251 -17.08 -16.07 -7.48
CA TYR A 251 -15.95 -16.94 -7.77
C TYR A 251 -15.73 -17.89 -6.58
N LYS A 252 -15.59 -19.19 -6.84
CA LYS A 252 -15.26 -20.17 -5.81
C LYS A 252 -13.81 -20.62 -6.04
N PRO A 253 -12.87 -20.27 -5.16
CA PRO A 253 -11.50 -20.72 -5.30
C PRO A 253 -11.41 -22.23 -5.06
N GLN A 254 -10.40 -22.86 -5.63
CA GLN A 254 -10.04 -24.25 -5.43
C GLN A 254 -9.70 -24.50 -3.96
N ASP A 255 -9.92 -25.74 -3.53
CA ASP A 255 -9.56 -26.19 -2.19
C ASP A 255 -8.06 -26.03 -1.91
N GLY A 256 -7.71 -25.93 -0.62
CA GLY A 256 -6.35 -25.79 -0.14
C GLY A 256 -6.17 -24.58 0.76
N ASP A 257 -4.99 -24.44 1.35
CA ASP A 257 -4.71 -23.38 2.30
C ASP A 257 -4.51 -22.02 1.59
N PRO A 258 -5.00 -20.91 2.16
CA PRO A 258 -4.68 -19.58 1.68
C PRO A 258 -3.17 -19.31 1.75
N ALA A 259 -2.63 -18.62 0.75
CA ALA A 259 -1.25 -18.19 0.81
C ALA A 259 -1.03 -17.14 1.92
N ASP A 260 0.15 -17.17 2.55
CA ASP A 260 0.52 -16.19 3.59
C ASP A 260 0.71 -14.79 2.98
N TRP A 261 -0.31 -13.94 3.14
CA TRP A 261 -0.31 -12.58 2.62
C TRP A 261 0.24 -11.60 3.64
N ARG A 262 1.34 -10.92 3.32
CA ARG A 262 2.03 -9.96 4.23
C ARG A 262 2.02 -8.52 3.74
N GLY A 263 1.55 -8.27 2.52
CA GLY A 263 1.60 -6.96 1.87
C GLY A 263 1.35 -7.05 0.36
N GLY A 264 1.23 -5.89 -0.28
CA GLY A 264 0.94 -5.79 -1.71
C GLY A 264 -0.43 -6.35 -2.10
N ILE A 265 -0.56 -6.77 -3.35
CA ILE A 265 -1.85 -7.24 -3.89
C ILE A 265 -2.22 -8.58 -3.21
N PRO A 266 -3.42 -8.71 -2.64
CA PRO A 266 -3.85 -9.94 -1.95
C PRO A 266 -4.00 -11.11 -2.92
N PHE A 267 -3.85 -12.32 -2.38
CA PHE A 267 -4.23 -13.56 -3.05
C PHE A 267 -5.75 -13.70 -3.16
N THR A 268 -6.23 -14.60 -3.99
CA THR A 268 -7.66 -14.72 -4.33
C THR A 268 -8.52 -15.03 -3.12
N LYS A 269 -8.14 -16.00 -2.28
CA LYS A 269 -8.85 -16.35 -1.04
C LYS A 269 -8.83 -15.18 -0.04
N THR A 270 -7.68 -14.55 0.12
CA THR A 270 -7.49 -13.36 0.95
C THR A 270 -8.35 -12.19 0.48
N TYR A 271 -8.38 -11.92 -0.82
CA TYR A 271 -9.21 -10.88 -1.43
C TYR A 271 -10.69 -11.11 -1.12
N GLN A 272 -11.19 -12.34 -1.28
CA GLN A 272 -12.57 -12.68 -0.94
C GLN A 272 -12.88 -12.46 0.54
N GLN A 273 -11.94 -12.81 1.42
CA GLN A 273 -12.10 -12.53 2.85
C GLN A 273 -12.21 -11.02 3.11
N LEU A 274 -11.29 -10.22 2.56
CA LEU A 274 -11.28 -8.77 2.74
C LEU A 274 -12.58 -8.12 2.25
N ARG A 275 -13.16 -8.59 1.14
CA ARG A 275 -14.47 -8.13 0.64
C ARG A 275 -15.58 -8.18 1.68
N SER A 276 -15.56 -9.20 2.51
CA SER A 276 -16.58 -9.46 3.53
C SER A 276 -16.27 -8.88 4.90
N GLN A 277 -15.03 -8.43 5.17
CA GLN A 277 -14.56 -8.13 6.53
C GLN A 277 -13.81 -6.80 6.68
N ALA A 278 -13.20 -6.26 5.62
CA ALA A 278 -12.32 -5.10 5.71
C ALA A 278 -13.11 -3.77 5.64
N PHE A 279 -13.73 -3.39 6.76
CA PHE A 279 -14.35 -2.07 6.94
C PHE A 279 -13.74 -1.35 8.14
N ILE A 280 -13.86 -0.02 8.16
CA ILE A 280 -13.20 0.83 9.16
C ILE A 280 -13.45 0.35 10.61
N PRO A 281 -14.68 0.01 11.04
CA PRO A 281 -14.92 -0.46 12.40
C PRO A 281 -14.14 -1.73 12.77
N GLN A 282 -14.00 -2.66 11.83
CA GLN A 282 -13.25 -3.91 12.01
C GLN A 282 -11.75 -3.64 12.06
N LEU A 283 -11.25 -2.70 11.24
CA LEU A 283 -9.83 -2.30 11.28
C LEU A 283 -9.47 -1.56 12.58
N ALA A 284 -10.43 -0.85 13.18
CA ALA A 284 -10.25 -0.12 14.43
C ALA A 284 -10.22 -1.00 15.69
N GLN A 285 -10.62 -2.28 15.61
CA GLN A 285 -10.65 -3.17 16.78
C GLN A 285 -9.25 -3.39 17.37
N PRO A 286 -9.08 -3.50 18.70
CA PRO A 286 -7.77 -3.71 19.31
C PRO A 286 -7.04 -4.97 18.82
N ILE A 287 -5.70 -4.89 18.70
CA ILE A 287 -4.86 -6.03 18.32
C ILE A 287 -4.80 -7.01 19.49
N SER A 288 -5.23 -8.25 19.26
CA SER A 288 -5.14 -9.34 20.25
C SER A 288 -3.81 -10.09 20.08
N ARG A 289 -3.00 -10.18 21.15
CA ARG A 289 -1.69 -10.86 21.16
C ARG A 289 -1.73 -12.37 20.89
N GLU A 290 -2.91 -12.97 20.97
CA GLU A 290 -3.10 -14.43 20.97
C GLU A 290 -3.81 -14.94 19.70
N ARG A 291 -4.15 -14.05 18.77
CA ARG A 291 -4.80 -14.48 17.52
C ARG A 291 -3.76 -14.89 16.50
N THR A 292 -4.14 -15.87 15.68
CA THR A 292 -3.49 -16.18 14.41
C THR A 292 -3.38 -14.90 13.58
N PHE A 293 -2.22 -14.65 12.99
CA PHE A 293 -2.02 -13.59 12.00
C PHE A 293 -3.12 -13.65 10.93
N THR A 294 -3.77 -12.51 10.63
CA THR A 294 -4.95 -12.47 9.73
C THR A 294 -4.78 -11.45 8.61
N PRO A 295 -5.45 -11.64 7.47
CA PRO A 295 -5.56 -10.61 6.43
C PRO A 295 -6.07 -9.26 6.92
N ILE A 296 -6.95 -9.26 7.93
CA ILE A 296 -7.47 -8.03 8.53
C ILE A 296 -6.38 -7.22 9.23
N PHE A 297 -5.41 -7.90 9.85
CA PHE A 297 -4.24 -7.22 10.41
C PHE A 297 -3.39 -6.53 9.33
N VAL A 298 -3.17 -7.20 8.20
CA VAL A 298 -2.37 -6.67 7.08
C VAL A 298 -3.03 -5.47 6.43
N ILE A 299 -4.32 -5.55 6.11
CA ILE A 299 -5.01 -4.39 5.51
C ILE A 299 -5.09 -3.22 6.48
N ARG A 300 -5.29 -3.48 7.80
CA ARG A 300 -5.23 -2.43 8.82
C ARG A 300 -3.87 -1.74 8.81
N ASP A 301 -2.79 -2.51 8.81
CA ASP A 301 -1.43 -1.98 8.80
C ASP A 301 -1.17 -1.11 7.56
N ILE A 302 -1.57 -1.59 6.38
CA ILE A 302 -1.50 -0.82 5.12
C ILE A 302 -2.32 0.47 5.23
N MET A 303 -3.56 0.39 5.69
CA MET A 303 -4.42 1.58 5.82
C MET A 303 -3.84 2.58 6.82
N ASN A 304 -3.35 2.12 7.97
CA ASN A 304 -2.73 3.01 8.94
C ASN A 304 -1.47 3.68 8.40
N ALA A 305 -0.62 2.93 7.69
CA ALA A 305 0.60 3.45 7.07
C ALA A 305 0.30 4.55 6.05
N PHE A 306 -0.68 4.36 5.16
CA PHE A 306 -0.99 5.31 4.10
C PHE A 306 -1.98 6.41 4.51
N PHE A 307 -2.80 6.23 5.54
CA PHE A 307 -3.85 7.17 5.93
C PHE A 307 -3.63 7.83 7.29
N GLY A 308 -2.47 7.60 7.92
CA GLY A 308 -2.10 8.26 9.17
C GLY A 308 -2.96 7.84 10.36
N GLY A 309 -3.39 6.57 10.41
CA GLY A 309 -4.10 6.03 11.57
C GLY A 309 -3.27 6.18 12.84
N GLY A 310 -3.92 6.37 14.00
CA GLY A 310 -3.23 6.41 15.30
C GLY A 310 -2.45 5.11 15.51
N MET A 311 -1.12 5.19 15.43
CA MET A 311 -0.25 4.04 15.55
C MET A 311 0.35 4.02 16.95
N ASP A 312 -0.30 3.31 17.86
CA ASP A 312 0.36 2.87 19.08
C ASP A 312 1.44 1.85 18.69
N LEU A 313 2.68 2.31 18.47
CA LEU A 313 3.80 1.43 18.12
C LEU A 313 4.03 0.36 19.19
N ALA A 314 3.70 0.68 20.45
CA ALA A 314 3.74 -0.22 21.59
C ALA A 314 2.52 -0.02 22.52
N ARG A 315 2.12 -1.08 23.23
CA ARG A 315 0.95 -1.08 24.13
C ARG A 315 1.14 -0.25 25.41
N ASN A 316 2.36 0.23 25.70
CA ASN A 316 2.75 0.85 26.97
C ASN A 316 3.65 2.10 26.78
N SER A 317 3.22 3.11 26.01
CA SER A 317 3.77 4.47 26.15
C SER A 317 2.68 5.37 26.72
N PRO A 318 2.78 5.83 27.99
CA PRO A 318 1.81 6.77 28.57
C PRO A 318 1.91 8.18 27.99
N ASP A 319 2.91 8.49 27.17
CA ASP A 319 3.19 9.86 26.74
C ASP A 319 3.43 9.93 25.23
N ASN A 320 2.41 10.37 24.50
CA ASN A 320 2.46 11.26 23.32
C ASN A 320 1.18 11.11 22.48
N LEU A 321 0.06 11.61 23.00
CA LEU A 321 -1.08 12.02 22.19
C LEU A 321 -0.71 13.34 21.50
N THR A 322 0.07 13.29 20.44
CA THR A 322 0.19 14.43 19.53
C THR A 322 -0.97 14.37 18.57
N THR A 323 -2.04 15.08 18.92
CA THR A 323 -3.17 15.40 18.05
C THR A 323 -2.62 15.98 16.75
N LEU A 324 -2.70 15.23 15.65
CA LEU A 324 -2.35 15.75 14.33
C LEU A 324 -3.42 16.76 13.93
N VAL A 325 -3.06 18.03 14.08
CA VAL A 325 -3.81 19.19 13.60
C VAL A 325 -4.05 19.02 12.10
N SER A 326 -5.31 19.15 11.68
CA SER A 326 -5.69 19.24 10.27
C SER A 326 -4.90 20.36 9.58
N PRO A 327 -4.47 20.21 8.32
CA PRO A 327 -3.81 21.30 7.62
C PRO A 327 -4.82 22.45 7.43
N ALA A 328 -4.66 23.52 8.21
CA ALA A 328 -5.38 24.75 8.02
C ALA A 328 -4.90 25.40 6.73
N VAL A 329 -5.84 25.65 5.82
CA VAL A 329 -5.64 26.44 4.60
C VAL A 329 -5.29 27.87 5.00
N SER A 330 -4.10 28.35 4.64
CA SER A 330 -3.74 29.76 4.84
C SER A 330 -4.57 30.66 3.93
N GLU A 331 -5.38 31.51 4.53
CA GLU A 331 -6.02 32.66 3.88
C GLU A 331 -4.97 33.67 3.40
N VAL A 332 -5.18 34.19 2.19
CA VAL A 332 -4.41 35.29 1.60
C VAL A 332 -5.16 36.60 1.88
N PRO A 333 -4.52 37.62 2.48
CA PRO A 333 -5.02 39.00 2.40
C PRO A 333 -4.30 39.76 1.29
N GLY A 334 -5.08 40.44 0.46
CA GLY A 334 -4.61 41.18 -0.72
C GLY A 334 -3.98 42.55 -0.44
N THR A 335 -3.17 42.94 -1.43
CA THR A 335 -2.99 44.27 -2.04
C THR A 335 -2.75 45.51 -1.17
N THR A 336 -1.53 46.08 -1.32
CA THR A 336 -1.28 47.47 -1.74
C THR A 336 0.14 47.61 -2.33
N SER A 337 0.25 48.15 -3.56
CA SER A 337 1.46 48.59 -4.29
C SER A 337 2.02 49.93 -3.72
N PRO A 338 3.12 50.59 -4.21
CA PRO A 338 3.86 50.41 -5.49
C PRO A 338 5.41 50.60 -5.50
N GLU A 339 5.99 50.35 -6.69
CA GLU A 339 7.25 50.87 -7.30
C GLU A 339 8.60 50.58 -6.60
N THR A 340 9.57 49.93 -7.24
CA THR A 340 10.44 50.59 -8.23
C THR A 340 11.27 49.62 -9.09
N ASP A 341 11.51 50.08 -10.30
CA ASP A 341 12.46 49.68 -11.35
C ASP A 341 13.77 48.97 -10.90
N ARG A 342 14.14 47.91 -11.63
CA ARG A 342 15.51 47.71 -12.16
C ARG A 342 15.57 46.51 -13.13
N THR A 343 15.75 46.88 -14.39
CA THR A 343 16.13 46.09 -15.56
C THR A 343 17.45 45.32 -15.36
N PHE A 344 17.50 44.06 -15.78
CA PHE A 344 18.71 43.47 -16.41
C PHE A 344 18.29 42.40 -17.42
N GLN A 345 18.69 42.62 -18.67
CA GLN A 345 18.55 41.72 -19.81
C GLN A 345 19.68 40.67 -19.82
N ALA A 346 19.38 39.45 -20.29
CA ALA A 346 20.27 38.68 -21.18
C ALA A 346 19.46 37.59 -21.91
N GLN A 347 19.82 37.36 -23.17
CA GLN A 347 19.03 36.81 -24.27
C GLN A 347 19.01 35.27 -24.37
N PRO A 348 18.07 34.68 -25.13
CA PRO A 348 18.13 33.30 -25.61
C PRO A 348 18.93 33.21 -26.91
N GLU A 349 19.81 32.20 -27.03
CA GLU A 349 20.50 31.86 -28.28
C GLU A 349 19.63 30.95 -29.15
N ASP A 350 19.29 31.46 -30.34
CA ASP A 350 18.80 30.71 -31.49
C ASP A 350 19.97 30.01 -32.19
N VAL A 351 19.82 28.73 -32.51
CA VAL A 351 20.56 28.08 -33.60
C VAL A 351 19.57 27.36 -34.50
N ALA A 352 19.49 27.84 -35.73
CA ALA A 352 18.63 27.35 -36.79
C ALA A 352 19.37 26.42 -37.77
N MET A 353 18.56 25.76 -38.60
CA MET A 353 18.86 25.06 -39.88
C MET A 353 19.29 23.59 -39.72
N GLU A 354 18.76 22.59 -40.43
CA GLU A 354 18.13 22.59 -41.76
C GLU A 354 17.31 21.29 -41.99
N ASP A 355 16.31 21.38 -42.86
CA ASP A 355 15.43 20.31 -43.39
C ASP A 355 16.16 19.49 -44.48
N PRO A 356 15.82 18.20 -44.69
CA PRO A 356 15.23 17.91 -45.99
C PRO A 356 14.17 16.80 -45.98
N GLY A 357 13.07 17.08 -46.70
CA GLY A 357 12.69 16.24 -47.83
C GLY A 357 11.46 15.38 -47.65
N ASP A 358 10.37 15.83 -48.27
CA ASP A 358 9.17 15.08 -48.62
C ASP A 358 9.46 13.69 -49.20
N ASN A 359 8.79 12.67 -48.65
CA ASN A 359 8.32 11.52 -49.43
C ASN A 359 7.20 10.77 -48.69
N VAL A 360 5.98 10.94 -49.20
CA VAL A 360 4.81 10.10 -48.90
C VAL A 360 4.87 8.85 -49.78
N PRO A 361 4.61 7.66 -49.22
CA PRO A 361 3.58 6.82 -49.87
C PRO A 361 2.62 6.13 -48.89
N THR A 362 1.33 6.35 -49.16
CA THR A 362 0.22 5.37 -49.22
C THR A 362 0.09 4.24 -48.18
N LYS A 363 -1.09 4.27 -47.53
CA LYS A 363 -1.69 3.20 -46.73
C LYS A 363 -1.93 1.92 -47.54
N GLY A 364 -1.55 0.78 -46.97
CA GLY A 364 -1.98 -0.56 -47.37
C GLY A 364 -1.64 -1.59 -46.28
N PRO A 365 -2.52 -2.59 -46.00
CA PRO A 365 -2.59 -3.28 -44.71
C PRO A 365 -1.68 -4.49 -44.61
N LYS A 366 -1.08 -4.75 -43.45
CA LYS A 366 -0.29 -5.97 -43.16
C LYS A 366 -0.38 -6.38 -41.68
N PRO A 367 -0.07 -7.65 -41.33
CA PRO A 367 -1.03 -8.58 -40.73
C PRO A 367 -0.70 -9.03 -39.30
N HIS A 368 -1.62 -9.78 -38.70
CA HIS A 368 -1.45 -10.57 -37.46
C HIS A 368 -0.10 -11.33 -37.39
N LYS A 369 0.70 -11.06 -36.34
CA LYS A 369 1.64 -12.02 -35.71
C LYS A 369 1.74 -11.72 -34.21
N ARG A 370 1.14 -12.56 -33.36
CA ARG A 370 1.73 -13.74 -32.67
C ARG A 370 2.62 -13.33 -31.48
N ALA A 371 2.09 -13.60 -30.28
CA ALA A 371 2.76 -13.44 -29.01
C ALA A 371 4.02 -14.30 -28.91
N VAL A 372 5.12 -13.71 -28.45
CA VAL A 372 6.33 -14.41 -28.06
C VAL A 372 6.49 -14.27 -26.55
N SER A 373 6.18 -15.35 -25.83
CA SER A 373 6.55 -15.53 -24.43
C SER A 373 8.07 -15.49 -24.29
N ARG A 374 8.59 -14.57 -23.46
CA ARG A 374 9.95 -14.67 -22.91
C ARG A 374 9.86 -15.15 -21.47
N THR A 375 10.09 -16.44 -21.31
CA THR A 375 10.38 -17.10 -20.05
C THR A 375 11.82 -16.76 -19.65
N LEU A 376 12.01 -16.03 -18.54
CA LEU A 376 13.29 -15.94 -17.85
C LEU A 376 13.14 -16.70 -16.53
N GLY A 377 13.69 -17.91 -16.49
CA GLY A 377 13.70 -18.79 -15.33
C GLY A 377 14.78 -18.39 -14.33
N LEU A 378 14.39 -18.23 -13.07
CA LEU A 378 15.30 -18.21 -11.93
C LEU A 378 15.50 -19.66 -11.48
N LYS A 379 16.72 -20.19 -11.68
CA LYS A 379 17.16 -21.48 -11.14
C LYS A 379 17.54 -21.30 -9.67
N ALA A 380 16.79 -21.90 -8.76
CA ALA A 380 17.24 -22.14 -7.39
C ALA A 380 18.17 -23.37 -7.39
N ARG A 381 19.43 -23.18 -7.00
CA ARG A 381 20.35 -24.28 -6.66
C ARG A 381 20.01 -24.75 -5.26
N ARG A 382 19.59 -26.01 -5.14
CA ARG A 382 19.47 -26.74 -3.87
C ARG A 382 20.79 -27.46 -3.64
N VAL A 383 21.44 -27.19 -2.52
CA VAL A 383 22.50 -28.03 -1.96
C VAL A 383 21.79 -29.03 -1.05
N GLU A 384 21.87 -30.32 -1.39
CA GLU A 384 21.39 -31.41 -0.54
C GLU A 384 22.61 -32.04 0.14
N ASP A 385 22.72 -31.85 1.46
CA ASP A 385 23.58 -32.62 2.33
C ASP A 385 22.87 -33.95 2.65
N ALA A 386 23.49 -35.06 2.27
CA ALA A 386 23.02 -36.41 2.52
C ALA A 386 24.06 -37.15 3.35
N GLU A 387 23.99 -37.01 4.68
CA GLU A 387 24.59 -37.95 5.62
C GLU A 387 23.67 -38.13 6.83
N SER A 388 22.89 -39.21 6.80
CA SER A 388 22.60 -40.06 7.97
C SER A 388 21.50 -41.03 7.57
N ASN A 389 21.88 -42.25 7.19
CA ASN A 389 21.03 -43.39 7.48
C ASN A 389 21.90 -44.58 7.92
N ARG A 390 21.77 -44.85 9.21
CA ARG A 390 22.05 -46.09 9.94
C ARG A 390 21.76 -47.30 9.04
N ALA A 391 22.72 -48.20 8.87
CA ALA A 391 22.93 -49.34 9.77
C ALA A 391 21.61 -50.13 9.97
N GLY A 392 21.39 -51.08 9.08
CA GLY A 392 20.32 -52.06 9.16
C GLY A 392 20.45 -53.07 8.02
N GLU A 393 20.67 -54.33 8.39
CA GLU A 393 20.48 -55.53 7.57
C GLU A 393 21.53 -55.87 6.51
N ARG A 394 22.43 -56.79 6.87
CA ARG A 394 22.58 -58.09 6.17
C ARG A 394 23.53 -59.00 6.96
N SER A 395 22.95 -59.84 7.79
CA SER A 395 23.49 -61.15 8.15
C SER A 395 22.64 -62.19 7.43
N ASN A 396 23.19 -62.87 6.43
CA ASN A 396 23.12 -64.33 6.28
C ASN A 396 23.69 -64.86 4.95
N ARG A 397 24.34 -66.03 5.07
CA ARG A 397 24.90 -66.97 4.06
C ARG A 397 26.36 -66.67 3.67
N SER A 398 27.38 -67.31 4.26
CA SER A 398 27.78 -68.74 4.22
C SER A 398 28.11 -69.20 2.80
N VAL A 399 29.40 -69.29 2.45
CA VAL A 399 30.25 -70.51 2.37
C VAL A 399 31.70 -70.05 2.43
#